data_AF-A0A2E8G890-F1
#
_entry.id   AF-A0A2E8G890-F1
#
_cell.length_a   1.000
_cell.length_b   1.000
_cell.length_c   1.000
_cell.angle_alpha   90.00
_cell.angle_beta   90.00
_cell.angle_gamma   90.00
#
_symmetry.space_group_name_H-M   'P 1'
#
loop_
_entity.id
_entity.type
_entity.pdbx_description
1 polymer ?
#
loop_
_entity_poly.entity_id
_entity_poly.type
_entity_poly.pdbx_seq_one_letter_code
_entity_poly.pdbx_strand_id
1 'polypeptide(L)'
;MLLAMLVVGVYFLEHFSAGLEQERKVQLQALAQQTARRAAEALASEDSISINLIGRETVQLKPVVGIRFDDTAGEQVGAAGEKTSPLRVTVPAALPDGELAGTLTLLGDNTLLPRKQIEAGFVLAVLCLLLLRVAAALIQQRLQPPQALEEPDTPAPAAPPVPPQNDAPFPPIARSPVPDGAQLQAQLRLSIVNFDHIRQRYTDDALQEVLAEYQQLLDQVAALYDGHNGPAIGEQAGLYFYQGPASRAAFSALCAGLLFLRVVRLLAPQRKQAGKVSLEFKALVTADTDQDEAWALCVAGVPGRL
;
A
#
# COMPACT_ATOMS: atom_id res chain seq x y z
N MET A 1 17.03 15.12 -0.48
CA MET A 1 16.06 14.65 0.53
C MET A 1 14.63 15.15 0.24
N LEU A 2 14.33 16.46 0.27
CA LEU A 2 12.97 16.98 -0.01
C LEU A 2 12.48 16.73 -1.45
N LEU A 3 13.35 16.92 -2.44
CA LEU A 3 13.05 16.60 -3.84
C LEU A 3 12.72 15.11 -4.04
N ALA A 4 13.42 14.22 -3.32
CA ALA A 4 13.16 12.78 -3.39
C ALA A 4 11.81 12.42 -2.75
N MET A 5 11.45 13.02 -1.61
CA MET A 5 10.11 12.84 -1.02
C MET A 5 9.00 13.41 -1.90
N LEU A 6 9.24 14.52 -2.60
CA LEU A 6 8.26 15.10 -3.52
C LEU A 6 8.07 14.22 -4.76
N VAL A 7 9.15 13.69 -5.34
CA VAL A 7 9.09 12.75 -6.46
C VAL A 7 8.40 11.44 -6.05
N VAL A 8 8.68 10.91 -4.87
CA VAL A 8 7.99 9.72 -4.34
C VAL A 8 6.51 10.01 -4.09
N GLY A 9 6.16 11.18 -3.54
CA GLY A 9 4.77 11.59 -3.33
C GLY A 9 3.98 11.73 -4.62
N VAL A 10 4.58 12.33 -5.67
CA VAL A 10 3.98 12.47 -6.99
C VAL A 10 3.79 11.10 -7.66
N TYR A 11 4.80 10.23 -7.60
CA TYR A 11 4.71 8.87 -8.12
C TYR A 11 3.63 8.04 -7.41
N PHE A 12 3.49 8.20 -6.10
CA PHE A 12 2.46 7.53 -5.31
C PHE A 12 1.05 8.01 -5.69
N LEU A 13 0.85 9.32 -5.91
CA LEU A 13 -0.43 9.89 -6.34
C LEU A 13 -0.88 9.34 -7.70
N GLU A 14 0.06 9.23 -8.63
CA GLU A 14 -0.21 8.76 -9.98
C GLU A 14 -0.51 7.25 -9.98
N HIS A 15 0.23 6.46 -9.19
CA HIS A 15 0.01 5.02 -9.11
C HIS A 15 -1.26 4.63 -8.33
N PHE A 16 -1.61 5.36 -7.28
CA PHE A 16 -2.86 5.12 -6.53
C PHE A 16 -4.11 5.55 -7.30
N SER A 17 -4.04 6.63 -8.07
CA SER A 17 -5.16 7.05 -8.90
C SER A 17 -5.44 6.05 -10.03
N ALA A 18 -4.40 5.55 -10.70
CA ALA A 18 -4.52 4.49 -11.70
C ALA A 18 -5.07 3.18 -11.12
N GLY A 19 -4.65 2.79 -9.91
CA GLY A 19 -5.14 1.60 -9.22
C GLY A 19 -6.63 1.66 -8.88
N LEU A 20 -7.09 2.80 -8.34
CA LEU A 20 -8.50 3.01 -7.98
C LEU A 20 -9.41 3.09 -9.21
N GLU A 21 -8.96 3.69 -10.31
CA GLU A 21 -9.71 3.71 -11.57
C GLU A 21 -9.86 2.28 -12.14
N GLN A 22 -8.80 1.48 -12.07
CA GLN A 22 -8.84 0.10 -12.53
C GLN A 22 -9.77 -0.78 -11.67
N GLU A 23 -9.70 -0.66 -10.34
CA GLU A 23 -10.60 -1.39 -9.42
C GLU A 23 -12.07 -1.02 -9.66
N ARG A 24 -12.38 0.27 -9.85
CA ARG A 24 -13.75 0.72 -10.17
C ARG A 24 -14.24 0.15 -11.49
N LYS A 25 -13.38 0.12 -12.51
CA LYS A 25 -13.74 -0.43 -13.82
C LYS A 25 -14.05 -1.94 -13.72
N VAL A 26 -13.25 -2.68 -12.95
CA VAL A 26 -13.48 -4.12 -12.70
C VAL A 26 -14.80 -4.35 -11.96
N GLN A 27 -15.09 -3.54 -10.93
CA GLN A 27 -16.37 -3.63 -10.20
C GLN A 27 -17.57 -3.29 -11.09
N LEU A 28 -17.49 -2.21 -11.88
CA LEU A 28 -18.54 -1.81 -12.81
C LEU A 28 -18.75 -2.88 -13.88
N GLN A 29 -17.68 -3.54 -14.33
CA GLN A 29 -17.75 -4.63 -15.31
C GLN A 29 -18.42 -5.88 -14.76
N ALA A 30 -18.08 -6.30 -13.54
CA ALA A 30 -18.76 -7.43 -12.90
C ALA A 30 -20.26 -7.14 -12.73
N LEU A 31 -20.60 -5.92 -12.31
CA LEU A 31 -21.99 -5.50 -12.20
C LEU A 31 -22.70 -5.47 -13.55
N ALA A 32 -22.05 -4.95 -14.59
CA ALA A 32 -22.58 -4.93 -15.95
C ALA A 32 -22.91 -6.35 -16.44
N GLN A 33 -22.00 -7.30 -16.21
CA GLN A 33 -22.22 -8.71 -16.58
C GLN A 33 -23.40 -9.32 -15.82
N GLN A 34 -23.52 -9.05 -14.52
CA GLN A 34 -24.63 -9.56 -13.73
C GLN A 34 -25.96 -8.97 -14.19
N THR A 35 -26.03 -7.66 -14.41
CA THR A 35 -27.24 -7.01 -14.91
C THR A 35 -27.57 -7.46 -16.33
N ALA A 36 -26.58 -7.68 -17.19
CA ALA A 36 -26.78 -8.14 -18.56
C ALA A 36 -27.36 -9.56 -18.60
N ARG A 37 -26.90 -10.46 -17.73
CA ARG A 37 -27.50 -11.80 -17.59
C ARG A 37 -28.95 -11.73 -17.13
N ARG A 38 -29.26 -10.86 -16.16
CA ARG A 38 -30.64 -10.65 -15.66
C ARG A 38 -31.55 -10.00 -16.72
N ALA A 39 -30.99 -9.12 -17.55
CA ALA A 39 -31.74 -8.41 -18.58
C ALA A 39 -31.84 -9.18 -19.90
N ALA A 40 -31.04 -10.23 -20.12
CA ALA A 40 -31.01 -10.97 -21.37
C ALA A 40 -32.37 -11.57 -21.74
N GLU A 41 -33.09 -12.14 -20.76
CA GLU A 41 -34.43 -12.68 -20.97
C GLU A 41 -35.43 -11.58 -21.35
N ALA A 42 -35.41 -10.46 -20.62
CA ALA A 42 -36.29 -9.32 -20.89
C ALA A 42 -35.98 -8.63 -22.22
N LEU A 43 -34.72 -8.65 -22.67
CA LEU A 43 -34.29 -8.14 -23.97
C LEU A 43 -34.74 -9.04 -25.12
N ALA A 44 -34.57 -10.36 -24.97
CA ALA A 44 -35.02 -11.31 -25.99
C ALA A 44 -36.55 -11.37 -26.11
N SER A 45 -37.27 -11.08 -25.03
CA SER A 45 -38.74 -11.00 -25.04
C SER A 45 -39.29 -9.60 -25.36
N GLU A 46 -38.43 -8.62 -25.66
CA GLU A 46 -38.79 -7.21 -25.88
C GLU A 46 -39.68 -6.61 -24.76
N ASP A 47 -39.52 -7.08 -23.52
CA ASP A 47 -40.33 -6.62 -22.39
C ASP A 47 -39.80 -5.29 -21.84
N SER A 48 -40.29 -4.21 -22.44
CA SER A 48 -39.96 -2.83 -22.04
C SER A 48 -40.25 -2.50 -20.58
N ILE A 49 -41.20 -3.20 -19.93
CA ILE A 49 -41.52 -2.97 -18.50
C ILE A 49 -40.42 -3.55 -17.64
N SER A 50 -40.03 -4.80 -17.90
CA SER A 50 -38.95 -5.48 -17.20
C SER A 50 -37.60 -4.79 -17.43
N ILE A 51 -37.31 -4.37 -18.66
CA ILE A 51 -36.08 -3.63 -19.00
C ILE A 51 -36.00 -2.32 -18.21
N ASN A 52 -37.08 -1.53 -18.15
CA ASN A 52 -37.10 -0.28 -17.40
C ASN A 52 -37.02 -0.49 -15.88
N LEU A 53 -37.65 -1.55 -15.36
CA LEU A 53 -37.56 -1.90 -13.94
C LEU A 53 -36.13 -2.29 -13.55
N ILE A 54 -35.50 -3.20 -14.31
CA ILE A 54 -34.10 -3.61 -14.11
C ILE A 54 -33.18 -2.40 -14.23
N GLY A 55 -33.43 -1.52 -15.20
CA GLY A 55 -32.70 -0.26 -15.36
C GLY A 55 -32.76 0.61 -14.11
N ARG A 56 -33.97 0.84 -13.58
CA ARG A 56 -34.18 1.64 -12.38
C ARG A 56 -33.55 1.03 -11.13
N GLU A 57 -33.66 -0.28 -10.93
CA GLU A 57 -33.02 -0.98 -9.81
C GLU A 57 -31.49 -0.89 -9.90
N THR A 58 -30.93 -0.98 -11.11
CA THR A 58 -29.48 -0.93 -11.31
C THR A 58 -28.91 0.47 -11.05
N VAL A 59 -29.64 1.53 -11.40
CA VAL A 59 -29.24 2.92 -11.12
C VAL A 59 -29.34 3.27 -9.62
N GLN A 60 -30.10 2.52 -8.82
CA GLN A 60 -30.10 2.69 -7.36
C GLN A 60 -28.81 2.18 -6.69
N LEU A 61 -27.98 1.42 -7.42
CA LEU A 61 -26.71 0.96 -6.92
C LEU A 61 -25.72 2.12 -6.94
N LYS A 62 -25.09 2.41 -5.79
CA LYS A 62 -24.12 3.51 -5.60
C LYS A 62 -23.09 3.71 -6.72
N PRO A 63 -22.48 2.68 -7.34
CA PRO A 63 -21.48 2.89 -8.38
C PRO A 63 -22.05 3.25 -9.76
N VAL A 64 -23.37 3.16 -9.99
CA VAL A 64 -24.02 3.35 -11.29
C VAL A 64 -24.79 4.67 -11.31
N VAL A 65 -24.47 5.53 -12.27
CA VAL A 65 -25.22 6.78 -12.52
C VAL A 65 -26.21 6.63 -13.65
N GLY A 66 -25.99 5.68 -14.56
CA GLY A 66 -26.87 5.45 -15.68
C GLY A 66 -26.68 4.08 -16.32
N ILE A 67 -27.68 3.68 -17.10
CA ILE A 67 -27.71 2.42 -17.83
C ILE A 67 -28.45 2.61 -19.14
N ARG A 68 -27.96 1.96 -20.18
CA ARG A 68 -28.58 1.89 -21.51
C ARG A 68 -28.64 0.44 -21.97
N PHE A 69 -29.77 0.07 -22.56
CA PHE A 69 -30.00 -1.21 -23.19
C PHE A 69 -30.23 -0.98 -24.68
N ASP A 70 -29.44 -1.68 -25.48
CA ASP A 70 -29.53 -1.66 -26.93
C ASP A 70 -29.88 -3.08 -27.40
N ASP A 71 -30.74 -3.22 -28.41
CA ASP A 71 -31.10 -4.52 -29.00
C ASP A 71 -29.97 -5.11 -29.87
N THR A 72 -30.25 -6.21 -30.57
CA THR A 72 -29.28 -6.85 -31.49
C THR A 72 -29.01 -6.01 -32.75
N ALA A 73 -29.91 -5.09 -33.11
CA ALA A 73 -29.72 -4.12 -34.19
C ALA A 73 -28.96 -2.86 -33.74
N GLY A 74 -28.76 -2.68 -32.42
CA GLY A 74 -28.14 -1.51 -31.83
C GLY A 74 -29.12 -0.35 -31.56
N GLU A 75 -30.43 -0.60 -31.66
CA GLU A 75 -31.47 0.36 -31.32
C GLU A 75 -31.70 0.40 -29.82
N GLN A 76 -31.87 1.60 -29.27
CA GLN A 76 -32.02 1.79 -27.84
C GLN A 76 -33.44 1.40 -27.39
N VAL A 77 -33.54 0.32 -26.61
CA VAL A 77 -34.82 -0.21 -26.10
C VAL A 77 -35.12 0.23 -24.67
N GLY A 78 -34.12 0.71 -23.93
CA GLY A 78 -34.33 1.22 -22.57
C GLY A 78 -33.15 2.03 -22.04
N ALA A 79 -33.42 2.99 -21.16
CA ALA A 79 -32.39 3.72 -20.44
C ALA A 79 -32.91 4.26 -19.09
N ALA A 80 -32.03 4.33 -18.10
CA ALA A 80 -32.32 4.95 -16.81
C ALA A 80 -31.09 5.71 -16.30
N GLY A 81 -31.33 6.80 -15.54
CA GLY A 81 -30.27 7.61 -14.94
C GLY A 81 -29.64 8.64 -15.89
N GLU A 82 -28.38 8.98 -15.63
CA GLU A 82 -27.60 9.91 -16.45
C GLU A 82 -27.34 9.35 -17.86
N LYS A 83 -27.25 10.24 -18.84
CA LYS A 83 -27.06 9.86 -20.25
C LYS A 83 -25.60 9.72 -20.68
N THR A 84 -24.68 10.32 -19.91
CA THR A 84 -23.28 10.42 -20.29
C THR A 84 -22.38 10.32 -19.08
N SER A 85 -21.47 9.36 -19.09
CA SER A 85 -20.35 9.29 -18.14
C SER A 85 -19.03 9.01 -18.89
N PRO A 86 -17.90 9.56 -18.43
CA PRO A 86 -16.58 9.15 -18.92
C PRO A 86 -16.26 7.70 -18.53
N LEU A 87 -16.79 7.20 -17.40
CA LEU A 87 -16.65 5.80 -17.01
C LEU A 87 -17.82 5.00 -17.59
N ARG A 88 -17.58 4.30 -18.71
CA ARG A 88 -18.57 3.44 -19.36
C ARG A 88 -18.05 2.03 -19.54
N VAL A 89 -18.92 1.05 -19.34
CA VAL A 89 -18.64 -0.35 -19.62
C VAL A 89 -19.79 -0.92 -20.42
N THR A 90 -19.47 -1.49 -21.59
CA THR A 90 -20.43 -2.17 -22.45
C THR A 90 -20.17 -3.67 -22.41
N VAL A 91 -21.23 -4.44 -22.22
CA VAL A 91 -21.18 -5.91 -22.18
C VAL A 91 -22.31 -6.50 -23.04
N PRO A 92 -22.08 -7.66 -23.66
CA PRO A 92 -23.15 -8.37 -24.35
C PRO A 92 -24.13 -8.97 -23.34
N ALA A 93 -25.43 -8.85 -23.63
CA ALA A 93 -26.48 -9.60 -22.96
C ALA A 93 -26.79 -10.84 -23.79
N ALA A 94 -26.43 -12.02 -23.26
CA ALA A 94 -26.65 -13.30 -23.91
C ALA A 94 -27.49 -14.20 -23.01
N LEU A 95 -28.37 -15.00 -23.62
CA LEU A 95 -29.14 -16.03 -22.94
C LEU A 95 -28.23 -17.15 -22.42
N PRO A 96 -28.73 -18.00 -21.50
CA PRO A 96 -27.98 -19.17 -21.02
C PRO A 96 -27.45 -20.08 -22.14
N ASP A 97 -28.17 -20.11 -23.27
CA ASP A 97 -27.83 -20.89 -24.46
C ASP A 97 -26.79 -20.22 -25.37
N GLY A 98 -26.31 -19.03 -25.00
CA GLY A 98 -25.28 -18.28 -25.72
C GLY A 98 -25.80 -17.38 -26.84
N GLU A 99 -27.11 -17.36 -27.10
CA GLU A 99 -27.74 -16.47 -28.07
C GLU A 99 -27.71 -15.02 -27.59
N LEU A 100 -27.32 -14.08 -28.47
CA LEU A 100 -27.24 -12.66 -28.15
C LEU A 100 -28.64 -12.04 -28.16
N ALA A 101 -29.05 -11.49 -27.02
CA ALA A 101 -30.30 -10.74 -26.88
C ALA A 101 -30.11 -9.22 -27.10
N GLY A 102 -28.89 -8.72 -26.92
CA GLY A 102 -28.57 -7.31 -27.11
C GLY A 102 -27.30 -6.89 -26.40
N THR A 103 -27.14 -5.60 -26.16
CA THR A 103 -26.00 -5.04 -25.42
C THR A 103 -26.44 -4.13 -24.30
N LEU A 104 -25.67 -4.13 -23.22
CA LEU A 104 -25.92 -3.33 -22.04
C LEU A 104 -24.72 -2.43 -21.80
N THR A 105 -24.97 -1.13 -21.68
CA THR A 105 -23.97 -0.13 -21.32
C THR A 105 -24.26 0.44 -19.94
N LEU A 106 -23.38 0.18 -18.98
CA LEU A 106 -23.39 0.84 -17.67
C LEU A 106 -22.54 2.12 -17.70
N LEU A 107 -23.07 3.16 -17.07
CA LEU A 107 -22.40 4.43 -16.84
C LEU A 107 -22.10 4.53 -15.33
N GLY A 108 -20.82 4.59 -15.00
CA GLY A 108 -20.35 4.64 -13.62
C GLY A 108 -20.24 6.06 -13.09
N ASP A 109 -20.36 6.22 -11.77
CA ASP A 109 -20.16 7.51 -11.10
C ASP A 109 -18.69 7.95 -11.26
N ASN A 110 -18.51 9.11 -11.88
CA ASN A 110 -17.20 9.75 -12.04
C ASN A 110 -17.13 11.11 -11.34
N THR A 111 -17.91 11.32 -10.29
CA THR A 111 -17.74 12.49 -9.43
C THR A 111 -16.29 12.57 -8.97
N LEU A 112 -15.58 13.59 -9.46
CA LEU A 112 -14.12 13.82 -9.31
C LEU A 112 -13.69 14.12 -7.86
N LEU A 113 -14.52 13.78 -6.87
CA LEU A 113 -14.31 14.04 -5.45
C LEU A 113 -13.00 13.48 -4.88
N PRO A 114 -12.54 12.26 -5.22
CA PRO A 114 -11.30 11.75 -4.63
C PRO A 114 -10.06 12.44 -5.20
N ARG A 115 -10.04 12.76 -6.51
CA ARG A 115 -8.83 13.32 -7.15
C ARG A 115 -8.49 14.71 -6.62
N LYS A 116 -9.49 15.60 -6.52
CA LYS A 116 -9.28 16.97 -6.00
C LYS A 116 -8.96 17.01 -4.51
N GLN A 117 -9.58 16.14 -3.70
CA GLN A 117 -9.32 16.10 -2.26
C GLN A 117 -7.93 15.54 -1.94
N ILE A 118 -7.46 14.57 -2.72
CA ILE A 118 -6.12 13.99 -2.55
C ILE A 118 -5.04 15.01 -2.98
N GLU A 119 -5.24 15.73 -4.09
CA GLU A 119 -4.32 16.80 -4.53
C GLU A 119 -4.25 17.94 -3.51
N ALA A 120 -5.40 18.39 -2.98
CA ALA A 120 -5.46 19.45 -1.97
C ALA A 120 -4.82 19.03 -0.63
N GLY A 121 -5.05 17.79 -0.20
CA GLY A 121 -4.43 17.24 1.02
C GLY A 121 -2.91 17.14 0.92
N PHE A 122 -2.39 16.80 -0.26
CA PHE A 122 -0.94 16.75 -0.49
C PHE A 122 -0.29 18.13 -0.48
N VAL A 123 -0.89 19.11 -1.17
CA VAL A 123 -0.40 20.51 -1.16
C VAL A 123 -0.36 21.05 0.28
N LEU A 124 -1.39 20.78 1.07
CA LEU A 124 -1.44 21.17 2.48
C LEU A 124 -0.34 20.48 3.30
N ALA A 125 -0.09 19.19 3.08
CA ALA A 125 0.96 18.45 3.78
C ALA A 125 2.37 18.98 3.47
N VAL A 126 2.66 19.28 2.21
CA VAL A 126 3.93 19.88 1.78
C VAL A 126 4.10 21.28 2.38
N LEU A 127 3.03 22.07 2.40
CA LEU A 127 3.04 23.42 2.97
C LEU A 127 3.23 23.39 4.49
N CYS A 128 2.60 22.44 5.19
CA CYS A 128 2.83 22.18 6.62
C CYS A 128 4.29 21.79 6.90
N LEU A 129 4.89 20.88 6.11
CA LEU A 129 6.29 20.49 6.28
C LEU A 129 7.26 21.65 6.06
N LEU A 130 6.98 22.52 5.08
CA LEU A 130 7.76 23.74 4.84
C LEU A 130 7.68 24.70 6.03
N LEU A 131 6.47 24.96 6.55
CA LEU A 131 6.28 25.82 7.72
C LEU A 131 7.00 25.27 8.97
N LEU A 132 6.95 23.96 9.18
CA LEU A 132 7.61 23.29 10.31
C LEU A 132 9.13 23.42 10.23
N ARG A 133 9.70 23.35 9.01
CA ARG A 133 11.12 23.62 8.76
C ARG A 133 11.51 25.07 9.05
N VAL A 134 10.69 26.03 8.63
CA VAL A 134 10.94 27.46 8.92
C VAL A 134 10.88 27.72 10.42
N ALA A 135 9.90 27.16 11.12
CA ALA A 135 9.78 27.25 12.57
C ALA A 135 11.00 26.64 13.27
N ALA A 136 11.44 25.45 12.85
CA ALA A 136 12.64 24.80 13.39
C ALA A 136 13.92 25.62 13.16
N ALA A 137 14.08 26.21 11.97
CA ALA A 137 15.24 27.06 11.66
C ALA A 137 15.26 28.35 12.52
N LEU A 138 14.10 28.99 12.72
CA LEU A 138 13.98 30.17 13.58
C LEU A 138 14.28 29.84 15.05
N ILE A 139 13.84 28.68 15.53
CA ILE A 139 14.13 28.21 16.88
C ILE A 139 15.64 27.92 17.04
N GLN A 140 16.27 27.26 16.07
CA GLN A 140 17.72 27.02 16.08
C GLN A 140 18.51 28.33 16.08
N GLN A 141 18.12 29.30 15.25
CA GLN A 141 18.79 30.60 15.18
C GLN A 141 18.67 31.40 16.49
N ARG A 142 17.59 31.21 17.25
CA ARG A 142 17.38 31.84 18.57
C ARG A 142 18.11 31.14 19.71
N LEU A 143 18.37 29.84 19.59
CA LEU A 143 19.03 29.02 20.60
C LEU A 143 20.55 28.91 20.40
N GLN A 144 21.10 29.42 19.30
CA GLN A 144 22.54 29.36 19.04
C GLN A 144 23.25 30.51 19.77
N PRO A 145 24.05 30.25 20.82
CA PRO A 145 24.90 31.28 21.40
C PRO A 145 25.94 31.73 20.37
N PRO A 146 26.36 33.01 20.39
CA PRO A 146 27.39 33.51 19.48
C PRO A 146 28.66 32.67 19.61
N GLN A 147 29.00 31.92 18.57
CA GLN A 147 30.23 31.15 18.51
C GLN A 147 31.40 32.13 18.55
N ALA A 148 32.23 32.01 19.58
CA ALA A 148 33.57 32.54 19.56
C ALA A 148 34.28 31.94 18.34
N LEU A 149 34.78 32.80 17.46
CA LEU A 149 35.70 32.41 16.40
C LEU A 149 36.93 31.78 17.06
N GLU A 150 37.07 30.46 16.98
CA GLU A 150 38.40 29.84 17.01
C GLU A 150 39.02 30.04 15.62
N GLU A 151 40.03 30.89 15.54
CA GLU A 151 40.92 31.01 14.39
C GLU A 151 41.59 29.65 14.13
N PRO A 152 41.46 29.07 12.92
CA PRO A 152 42.28 27.94 12.52
C PRO A 152 43.67 28.44 12.16
N ASP A 153 44.65 28.10 13.00
CA ASP A 153 46.07 28.23 12.70
C ASP A 153 46.38 27.47 11.40
N THR A 154 46.96 28.17 10.42
CA THR A 154 47.21 27.67 9.07
C THR A 154 48.65 27.17 8.96
N PRO A 155 48.88 25.91 8.53
CA PRO A 155 50.09 25.57 7.79
C PRO A 155 49.80 25.31 6.29
N ALA A 156 50.76 25.75 5.49
CA ALA A 156 50.88 25.86 4.02
C ALA A 156 50.43 24.67 3.13
N PRO A 157 50.21 24.91 1.82
CA PRO A 157 49.33 24.13 0.95
C PRO A 157 50.02 22.95 0.24
N ALA A 158 49.35 21.80 0.19
CA ALA A 158 49.76 20.67 -0.65
C ALA A 158 48.56 20.07 -1.42
N ALA A 159 48.65 20.21 -2.75
CA ALA A 159 48.01 19.49 -3.86
C ALA A 159 46.45 19.44 -3.96
N PRO A 160 45.90 19.67 -5.17
CA PRO A 160 44.46 19.60 -5.40
C PRO A 160 43.91 18.18 -5.21
N PRO A 161 42.76 17.99 -4.55
CA PRO A 161 42.15 16.68 -4.40
C PRO A 161 41.59 16.19 -5.74
N VAL A 162 42.00 15.00 -6.12
CA VAL A 162 41.41 14.20 -7.22
C VAL A 162 39.95 13.89 -6.83
N PRO A 163 38.97 14.00 -7.75
CA PRO A 163 37.57 13.69 -7.44
C PRO A 163 37.42 12.22 -6.99
N PRO A 164 36.67 11.93 -5.91
CA PRO A 164 36.50 10.57 -5.45
C PRO A 164 35.69 9.76 -6.47
N GLN A 165 36.30 8.66 -6.91
CA GLN A 165 35.65 7.60 -7.65
C GLN A 165 34.59 6.93 -6.77
N ASN A 166 33.40 6.78 -7.33
CA ASN A 166 32.16 6.46 -6.64
C ASN A 166 31.94 4.94 -6.56
N ASP A 167 32.91 4.20 -6.01
CA ASP A 167 32.87 2.73 -5.87
C ASP A 167 33.12 2.25 -4.43
N ALA A 168 32.65 3.01 -3.43
CA ALA A 168 32.64 2.53 -2.05
C ALA A 168 31.28 1.88 -1.72
N PRO A 169 31.26 0.63 -1.20
CA PRO A 169 30.05 0.04 -0.63
C PRO A 169 29.46 0.98 0.43
N PHE A 170 28.14 1.11 0.46
CA PHE A 170 27.44 1.87 1.51
C PHE A 170 27.98 1.46 2.89
N PRO A 171 28.40 2.42 3.74
CA PRO A 171 28.88 2.07 5.07
C PRO A 171 27.78 1.32 5.83
N PRO A 172 28.13 0.30 6.64
CA PRO A 172 27.15 -0.43 7.43
C PRO A 172 26.43 0.56 8.34
N ILE A 173 25.09 0.58 8.24
CA ILE A 173 24.25 1.40 9.11
C ILE A 173 24.39 0.82 10.53
N ALA A 174 25.21 1.49 11.36
CA ALA A 174 25.43 1.10 12.74
C ALA A 174 24.18 1.40 13.57
N ARG A 175 23.66 0.37 14.27
CA ARG A 175 22.48 0.50 15.15
C ARG A 175 22.83 1.28 16.41
N SER A 176 21.87 2.05 16.93
CA SER A 176 22.02 2.62 18.27
C SER A 176 21.91 1.50 19.31
N PRO A 177 22.84 1.39 20.28
CA PRO A 177 22.69 0.43 21.37
C PRO A 177 21.40 0.72 22.15
N VAL A 178 20.69 -0.33 22.59
CA VAL A 178 19.51 -0.17 23.46
C VAL A 178 19.99 0.50 24.75
N PRO A 179 19.45 1.66 25.14
CA PRO A 179 19.82 2.27 26.41
C PRO A 179 19.39 1.38 27.58
N ASP A 180 20.26 1.20 28.58
CA ASP A 180 19.92 0.45 29.79
C ASP A 180 18.69 1.09 30.48
N GLY A 181 17.62 0.30 30.64
CA GLY A 181 16.35 0.76 31.21
C GLY A 181 15.38 1.42 30.22
N ALA A 182 15.62 1.34 28.91
CA ALA A 182 14.69 1.91 27.92
C ALA A 182 13.33 1.20 27.93
N GLN A 183 12.26 1.99 28.03
CA GLN A 183 10.89 1.48 27.95
C GLN A 183 10.50 1.22 26.49
N LEU A 184 9.90 0.06 26.23
CA LEU A 184 9.33 -0.28 24.92
C LEU A 184 8.26 0.76 24.56
N GLN A 185 8.43 1.46 23.44
CA GLN A 185 7.51 2.51 22.99
C GLN A 185 6.57 2.02 21.90
N ALA A 186 7.06 1.14 21.01
CA ALA A 186 6.25 0.48 19.99
C ALA A 186 6.88 -0.86 19.62
N GLN A 187 6.05 -1.77 19.11
CA GLN A 187 6.47 -3.05 18.57
C GLN A 187 5.80 -3.32 17.21
N LEU A 188 6.58 -3.92 16.31
CA LEU A 188 6.12 -4.53 15.07
C LEU A 188 6.12 -6.05 15.28
N ARG A 189 4.98 -6.70 15.04
CA ARG A 189 4.84 -8.16 15.08
C ARG A 189 4.56 -8.69 13.68
N LEU A 190 5.14 -9.86 13.38
CA LEU A 190 5.07 -10.52 12.09
C LEU A 190 4.70 -11.98 12.30
N SER A 191 3.57 -12.40 11.75
CA SER A 191 3.15 -13.82 11.74
C SER A 191 3.12 -14.36 10.31
N ILE A 192 3.53 -15.62 10.14
CA ILE A 192 3.50 -16.29 8.83
C ILE A 192 2.12 -16.89 8.61
N VAL A 193 1.55 -16.67 7.44
CA VAL A 193 0.24 -17.22 7.06
C VAL A 193 0.36 -18.74 6.88
N ASN A 194 -0.53 -19.49 7.53
CA ASN A 194 -0.59 -20.96 7.46
C ASN A 194 0.73 -21.65 7.84
N PHE A 195 1.46 -21.11 8.81
CA PHE A 195 2.79 -21.60 9.16
C PHE A 195 2.82 -23.07 9.57
N ASP A 196 1.84 -23.53 10.35
CA ASP A 196 1.75 -24.94 10.77
C ASP A 196 1.70 -25.91 9.58
N HIS A 197 0.94 -25.55 8.55
CA HIS A 197 0.83 -26.36 7.33
C HIS A 197 2.14 -26.33 6.52
N ILE A 198 2.85 -25.20 6.51
CA ILE A 198 4.16 -25.10 5.86
C ILE A 198 5.15 -25.99 6.61
N ARG A 199 5.19 -25.95 7.95
CA ARG A 199 6.08 -26.76 8.77
C ARG A 199 5.90 -28.26 8.56
N GLN A 200 4.66 -28.72 8.35
CA GLN A 200 4.37 -30.13 8.07
C GLN A 200 4.85 -30.61 6.68
N ARG A 201 5.06 -29.69 5.73
CA ARG A 201 5.37 -30.02 4.34
C ARG A 201 6.86 -30.04 4.01
N TYR A 202 7.69 -29.41 4.84
CA TYR A 202 9.12 -29.28 4.61
C TYR A 202 9.92 -29.95 5.73
N THR A 203 11.16 -30.34 5.44
CA THR A 203 12.12 -30.74 6.49
C THR A 203 12.53 -29.52 7.30
N ASP A 204 12.95 -29.75 8.55
CA ASP A 204 13.37 -28.67 9.45
C ASP A 204 14.53 -27.84 8.84
N ASP A 205 15.53 -28.51 8.24
CA ASP A 205 16.67 -27.83 7.61
C ASP A 205 16.26 -26.91 6.45
N ALA A 206 15.39 -27.39 5.57
CA ALA A 206 14.92 -26.62 4.41
C ALA A 206 14.04 -25.44 4.85
N LEU A 207 13.24 -25.62 5.89
CA LEU A 207 12.44 -24.55 6.48
C LEU A 207 13.35 -23.49 7.12
N GLN A 208 14.39 -23.91 7.85
CA GLN A 208 15.32 -23.01 8.52
C GLN A 208 16.10 -22.15 7.52
N GLU A 209 16.52 -22.71 6.38
CA GLU A 209 17.15 -21.94 5.30
C GLU A 209 16.21 -20.84 4.78
N VAL A 210 14.95 -21.19 4.53
CA VAL A 210 13.93 -20.24 4.08
C VAL A 210 13.72 -19.13 5.11
N LEU A 211 13.57 -19.47 6.39
CA LEU A 211 13.35 -18.51 7.46
C LEU A 211 14.56 -17.58 7.65
N ALA A 212 15.78 -18.10 7.51
CA ALA A 212 17.01 -17.32 7.63
C ALA A 212 17.08 -16.19 6.58
N GLU A 213 16.68 -16.46 5.33
CA GLU A 213 16.62 -15.42 4.29
C GLU A 213 15.66 -14.28 4.67
N TYR A 214 14.48 -14.61 5.23
CA TYR A 214 13.54 -13.59 5.70
C TYR A 214 14.05 -12.87 6.95
N GLN A 215 14.76 -13.56 7.84
CA GLN A 215 15.36 -12.97 9.03
C GLN A 215 16.41 -11.93 8.65
N GLN A 216 17.25 -12.22 7.65
CA GLN A 216 18.22 -11.26 7.13
C GLN A 216 17.56 -10.00 6.57
N LEU A 217 16.41 -10.14 5.88
CA LEU A 217 15.63 -8.98 5.42
C LEU A 217 15.09 -8.18 6.60
N LEU A 218 14.58 -8.85 7.63
CA LEU A 218 14.10 -8.19 8.84
C LEU A 218 15.23 -7.43 9.56
N ASP A 219 16.43 -8.01 9.62
CA ASP A 219 17.61 -7.38 10.22
C ASP A 219 18.05 -6.12 9.47
N GLN A 220 17.94 -6.12 8.13
CA GLN A 220 18.22 -4.95 7.30
C GLN A 220 17.19 -3.84 7.52
N VAL A 221 15.91 -4.21 7.62
CA VAL A 221 14.82 -3.27 7.93
C VAL A 221 15.00 -2.69 9.33
N ALA A 222 15.37 -3.53 10.30
CA ALA A 222 15.68 -3.12 11.67
C ALA A 222 16.80 -2.08 11.69
N ALA A 223 17.89 -2.30 10.94
CA ALA A 223 18.98 -1.34 10.83
C ALA A 223 18.54 -0.01 10.21
N LEU A 224 17.63 -0.02 9.23
CA LEU A 224 17.16 1.19 8.55
C LEU A 224 16.27 2.09 9.42
N TYR A 225 15.42 1.48 10.25
CA TYR A 225 14.46 2.19 11.09
C TYR A 225 14.88 2.27 12.56
N ASP A 226 16.11 1.88 12.87
CA ASP A 226 16.67 1.80 14.24
C ASP A 226 15.75 1.00 15.18
N GLY A 227 15.27 -0.13 14.64
CA GLY A 227 14.54 -1.15 15.37
C GLY A 227 15.48 -2.21 15.93
N HIS A 228 15.06 -2.81 17.03
CA HIS A 228 15.79 -3.88 17.71
C HIS A 228 15.10 -5.21 17.48
N ASN A 229 15.89 -6.25 17.24
CA ASN A 229 15.34 -7.56 16.92
C ASN A 229 14.65 -8.16 18.14
N GLY A 230 13.39 -8.56 17.97
CA GLY A 230 12.66 -9.39 18.91
C GLY A 230 12.88 -10.88 18.62
N PRO A 231 11.87 -11.73 18.90
CA PRO A 231 11.91 -13.15 18.54
C PRO A 231 12.15 -13.35 17.03
N ALA A 232 12.69 -14.50 16.66
CA ALA A 232 13.06 -14.79 15.28
C ALA A 232 11.84 -15.14 14.40
N ILE A 233 12.01 -15.05 13.08
CA ILE A 233 11.02 -15.51 12.10
C ILE A 233 10.81 -17.03 12.22
N GLY A 234 9.55 -17.45 12.40
CA GLY A 234 9.16 -18.83 12.69
C GLY A 234 8.66 -19.04 14.13
N GLU A 235 8.86 -18.05 15.00
CA GLU A 235 8.28 -18.01 16.34
C GLU A 235 7.26 -16.85 16.41
N GLN A 236 7.46 -15.89 17.32
CA GLN A 236 6.66 -14.68 17.48
C GLN A 236 7.37 -13.44 16.96
N ALA A 237 7.75 -13.50 15.68
CA ALA A 237 8.73 -12.60 15.10
C ALA A 237 8.34 -11.13 15.21
N GLY A 238 9.33 -10.27 15.40
CA GLY A 238 9.05 -8.84 15.49
C GLY A 238 10.26 -7.95 15.69
N LEU A 239 9.99 -6.64 15.65
CA LEU A 239 10.94 -5.59 15.99
C LEU A 239 10.41 -4.77 17.15
N TYR A 240 11.31 -4.36 18.02
CA TYR A 240 11.05 -3.51 19.18
C TYR A 240 11.66 -2.14 18.97
N PHE A 241 10.93 -1.11 19.34
CA PHE A 241 11.35 0.27 19.18
C PHE A 241 11.33 0.97 20.53
N TYR A 242 12.53 1.40 20.96
CA TYR A 242 12.77 2.07 22.24
C TYR A 242 12.97 3.58 22.09
N GLN A 243 12.96 4.08 20.85
CA GLN A 243 13.15 5.50 20.55
C GLN A 243 11.99 6.33 21.15
N GLY A 244 12.31 7.29 22.03
CA GLY A 244 11.35 8.35 22.37
C GLY A 244 11.26 9.38 21.24
N PRO A 245 10.13 10.10 21.07
CA PRO A 245 8.79 9.90 21.65
C PRO A 245 8.04 8.70 21.03
N ALA A 246 7.00 8.19 21.69
CA ALA A 246 6.20 7.04 21.23
C ALA A 246 5.67 7.16 19.79
N SER A 247 5.33 8.37 19.35
CA SER A 247 4.91 8.63 17.97
C SER A 247 6.01 8.34 16.94
N ARG A 248 7.27 8.62 17.28
CA ARG A 248 8.43 8.32 16.43
C ARG A 248 8.69 6.81 16.39
N ALA A 249 8.60 6.13 17.52
CA ALA A 249 8.71 4.67 17.57
C ALA A 249 7.60 3.99 16.75
N ALA A 250 6.34 4.41 16.94
CA ALA A 250 5.20 3.86 16.19
C ALA A 250 5.31 4.13 14.69
N PHE A 251 5.74 5.33 14.29
CA PHE A 251 5.99 5.64 12.87
C PHE A 251 7.12 4.79 12.28
N SER A 252 8.21 4.61 13.03
CA SER A 252 9.34 3.77 12.59
C SER A 252 8.92 2.31 12.46
N ALA A 253 8.13 1.79 13.41
CA ALA A 253 7.54 0.45 13.35
C ALA A 253 6.60 0.27 12.15
N LEU A 254 5.75 1.26 11.88
CA LEU A 254 4.86 1.29 10.73
C LEU A 254 5.64 1.25 9.41
N CYS A 255 6.66 2.11 9.26
CA CYS A 255 7.48 2.15 8.06
C CYS A 255 8.29 0.86 7.88
N ALA A 256 8.84 0.31 8.97
CA ALA A 256 9.53 -0.98 8.96
C ALA A 256 8.61 -2.10 8.48
N GLY A 257 7.39 -2.20 9.03
CA GLY A 257 6.42 -3.20 8.63
C GLY A 257 5.98 -3.07 7.17
N LEU A 258 5.68 -1.85 6.72
CA LEU A 258 5.31 -1.60 5.32
C LEU A 258 6.45 -1.93 4.34
N LEU A 259 7.70 -1.57 4.67
CA LEU A 259 8.85 -1.89 3.84
C LEU A 259 9.08 -3.40 3.78
N PHE A 260 9.08 -4.08 4.94
CA PHE A 260 9.25 -5.52 5.00
C PHE A 260 8.19 -6.24 4.15
N LEU A 261 6.91 -5.93 4.35
CA LEU A 261 5.82 -6.52 3.57
C LEU A 261 5.96 -6.24 2.07
N ARG A 262 6.41 -5.04 1.67
CA ARG A 262 6.63 -4.70 0.26
C ARG A 262 7.77 -5.52 -0.34
N VAL A 263 8.90 -5.64 0.37
CA VAL A 263 10.05 -6.42 -0.10
C VAL A 263 9.67 -7.90 -0.23
N VAL A 264 8.98 -8.47 0.76
CA VAL A 264 8.51 -9.87 0.69
C VAL A 264 7.59 -10.10 -0.51
N ARG A 265 6.65 -9.18 -0.78
CA ARG A 265 5.77 -9.26 -1.96
C ARG A 265 6.54 -9.24 -3.28
N LEU A 266 7.60 -8.45 -3.37
CA LEU A 266 8.45 -8.39 -4.57
C LEU A 266 9.35 -9.63 -4.69
N LEU A 267 9.74 -10.23 -3.57
CA LEU A 267 10.54 -11.45 -3.54
C LEU A 267 9.73 -12.70 -3.92
N ALA A 268 8.43 -12.71 -3.64
CA ALA A 268 7.54 -13.84 -3.92
C ALA A 268 7.61 -14.41 -5.36
N PRO A 269 7.51 -13.61 -6.45
CA PRO A 269 7.66 -14.13 -7.81
C PRO A 269 9.08 -14.65 -8.10
N GLN A 270 10.12 -14.01 -7.57
CA GLN A 270 11.51 -14.45 -7.76
C GLN A 270 11.76 -15.81 -7.10
N ARG A 271 11.21 -16.03 -5.90
CA ARG A 271 11.30 -17.33 -5.20
C ARG A 271 10.56 -18.42 -5.95
N LYS A 272 9.37 -18.13 -6.46
CA LYS A 272 8.60 -19.08 -7.28
C LYS A 272 9.38 -19.50 -8.53
N GLN A 273 10.07 -18.57 -9.19
CA GLN A 273 10.94 -18.87 -10.34
C GLN A 273 12.15 -19.72 -9.95
N ALA A 274 12.72 -19.49 -8.77
CA ALA A 274 13.82 -20.28 -8.21
C ALA A 274 13.38 -21.63 -7.59
N GLY A 275 12.10 -22.01 -7.70
CA GLY A 275 11.55 -23.22 -7.08
C GLY A 275 11.52 -23.20 -5.55
N LYS A 276 11.76 -22.04 -4.92
CA LYS A 276 11.71 -21.88 -3.46
C LYS A 276 10.29 -21.51 -3.00
N VAL A 277 9.92 -21.94 -1.79
CA VAL A 277 8.64 -21.55 -1.18
C VAL A 277 8.62 -20.05 -0.89
N SER A 278 7.50 -19.40 -1.21
CA SER A 278 7.26 -18.00 -0.84
C SER A 278 6.39 -17.97 0.41
N LEU A 279 6.84 -17.25 1.44
CA LEU A 279 6.06 -17.01 2.65
C LEU A 279 5.23 -15.74 2.51
N GLU A 280 4.05 -15.75 3.11
CA GLU A 280 3.19 -14.58 3.28
C GLU A 280 3.13 -14.21 4.76
N PHE A 281 3.08 -12.91 5.05
CA PHE A 281 3.12 -12.41 6.42
C PHE A 281 1.90 -11.53 6.72
N LYS A 282 1.45 -11.59 7.97
CA LYS A 282 0.56 -10.61 8.59
C LYS A 282 1.43 -9.74 9.48
N ALA A 283 1.17 -8.43 9.50
CA ALA A 283 1.88 -7.51 10.36
C ALA A 283 0.89 -6.85 11.34
N LEU A 284 1.38 -6.53 12.53
CA LEU A 284 0.68 -5.67 13.49
C LEU A 284 1.68 -4.67 14.05
N VAL A 285 1.29 -3.41 14.15
CA VAL A 285 2.03 -2.41 14.92
C VAL A 285 1.19 -1.99 16.11
N THR A 286 1.79 -2.05 17.29
CA THR A 286 1.13 -1.61 18.53
C THR A 286 2.10 -0.90 19.45
N ALA A 287 1.60 0.05 20.23
CA ALA A 287 2.30 0.65 21.36
C ALA A 287 2.03 -0.11 22.67
N ASP A 288 1.14 -1.11 22.63
CA ASP A 288 0.85 -1.94 23.79
C ASP A 288 2.03 -2.84 24.15
N THR A 289 2.27 -2.97 25.45
CA THR A 289 3.31 -3.79 26.04
C THR A 289 2.87 -5.23 26.28
N ASP A 290 1.57 -5.54 26.23
CA ASP A 290 1.09 -6.92 26.31
C ASP A 290 1.49 -7.68 25.04
N GLN A 291 2.39 -8.67 25.21
CA GLN A 291 2.97 -9.41 24.09
C GLN A 291 2.04 -10.51 23.59
N ASP A 292 1.25 -11.12 24.47
CA ASP A 292 0.39 -12.26 24.13
C ASP A 292 -0.87 -11.78 23.40
N GLU A 293 -1.47 -10.68 23.86
CA GLU A 293 -2.60 -10.05 23.19
C GLU A 293 -2.19 -9.51 21.81
N ALA A 294 -1.05 -8.82 21.74
CA ALA A 294 -0.52 -8.32 20.47
C ALA A 294 -0.23 -9.46 19.47
N TRP A 295 0.27 -10.60 19.95
CA TRP A 295 0.49 -11.75 19.08
C TRP A 295 -0.82 -12.34 18.55
N ALA A 296 -1.82 -12.53 19.41
CA ALA A 296 -3.13 -13.03 19.02
C ALA A 296 -3.80 -12.14 17.95
N LEU A 297 -3.72 -10.81 18.12
CA LEU A 297 -4.21 -9.84 17.14
C LEU A 297 -3.46 -9.90 15.81
N CYS A 298 -2.14 -10.08 15.84
CA CYS A 298 -1.33 -10.24 14.63
C CYS A 298 -1.72 -11.49 13.84
N VAL A 299 -1.94 -12.61 14.54
CA VAL A 299 -2.37 -13.88 13.93
C VAL A 299 -3.78 -13.77 13.34
N ALA A 300 -4.69 -13.03 13.99
CA ALA A 300 -6.04 -12.77 13.49
C ALA A 300 -6.09 -11.82 12.28
N GLY A 301 -5.01 -11.06 12.04
CA GLY A 301 -4.92 -10.04 10.99
C GLY A 301 -5.04 -10.57 9.54
N VAL A 302 -5.07 -9.63 8.59
CA VAL A 302 -5.19 -9.91 7.15
C VAL A 302 -3.78 -9.90 6.50
N PRO A 303 -3.45 -10.89 5.66
CA PRO A 303 -2.13 -10.96 5.00
C PRO A 303 -1.78 -9.71 4.20
N GLY A 304 -0.54 -9.22 4.38
CA GLY A 304 -0.01 -8.06 3.67
C GLY A 304 -0.77 -6.76 3.92
N ARG A 305 -1.58 -6.70 4.97
CA ARG A 305 -2.05 -5.46 5.58
C ARG A 305 -1.35 -5.31 6.93
N LEU A 306 -1.23 -4.06 7.36
CA LEU A 306 -0.69 -3.66 8.65
C LEU A 306 -1.80 -2.96 9.42
#